data_AF-A0A257NNQ1-F1
#
_entry.id   AF-A0A257NNQ1-F1
#
_cell.length_a   1.000
_cell.length_b   1.000
_cell.length_c   1.000
_cell.angle_alpha   90.00
_cell.angle_beta   90.00
_cell.angle_gamma   90.00
#
_symmetry.space_group_name_H-M   'P 1'
#
loop_
_entity.id
_entity.type
_entity.pdbx_description
1 polymer ?
#
loop_
_entity_poly.entity_id
_entity_poly.type
_entity_poly.pdbx_seq_one_letter_code
_entity_poly.pdbx_strand_id
1 'polypeptide(L)'
;QRRGRLGLSPIKSWLDAIAKLKSPSEMLTLLARMERVGLGGLWGIMLDQDMRSSEQWRMYICQSGLGMPDREYYLKDDAESKRVRAAYERHLEALARLAGYGASEAASRRATIMRIETELARASMRKEDTRDVDKIYNRMSLAQLAKLTPRIDWAEYFRILGAKAHEVIAMQPEFLKAAERMLYTHPIEEWRVYLELQLISDMSGYLTPALAREAFRFYGRALMGTKHMRPLWRRVLGAVSGSLGEPLGRIYIKEHFPPEAKRRMLQMLDDLFEAYEARIKKLDWMSPATKKKALTKLSMVARKIGYPDKWKSYTGLLIKPDDYAGNALRAAAYEHKRAMR
;
A
#
# COMPACT_ATOMS: atom_id res chain seq x y z
N GLN A 1 2.31 27.79 3.59
CA GLN A 1 3.47 28.52 4.14
C GLN A 1 4.14 27.76 5.31
N ARG A 2 3.44 27.34 6.38
CA ARG A 2 4.06 26.59 7.51
C ARG A 2 4.81 25.30 7.11
N ARG A 3 4.20 24.42 6.31
CA ARG A 3 4.82 23.19 5.79
C ARG A 3 6.15 23.42 5.05
N GLY A 4 6.31 24.57 4.40
CA GLY A 4 7.58 24.92 3.74
C GLY A 4 8.70 25.16 4.75
N ARG A 5 8.40 25.83 5.88
CA ARG A 5 9.37 26.15 6.93
C ARG A 5 9.80 24.94 7.76
N LEU A 6 8.92 23.95 7.91
CA LEU A 6 9.23 22.74 8.69
C LEU A 6 10.19 21.79 7.98
N GLY A 7 10.35 21.87 6.66
CA GLY A 7 11.24 20.97 5.93
C GLY A 7 10.87 19.50 6.16
N LEU A 8 11.87 18.72 6.61
CA LEU A 8 11.73 17.32 6.99
C LEU A 8 11.49 17.10 8.50
N SER A 9 11.42 18.16 9.31
CA SER A 9 11.27 18.03 10.77
C SER A 9 10.09 17.17 11.22
N PRO A 10 8.92 17.12 10.52
CA PRO A 10 7.80 16.27 10.94
C PRO A 10 8.08 14.76 10.88
N ILE A 11 9.10 14.33 10.13
CA ILE A 11 9.51 12.92 10.02
C ILE A 11 10.91 12.67 10.59
N LYS A 12 11.50 13.68 11.27
CA LYS A 12 12.87 13.60 11.78
C LYS A 12 13.11 12.40 12.70
N SER A 13 12.15 12.06 13.56
CA SER A 13 12.29 10.91 14.45
C SER A 13 12.46 9.58 13.71
N TRP A 14 11.85 9.45 12.52
CA TRP A 14 12.00 8.28 11.66
C TRP A 14 13.34 8.31 10.92
N LEU A 15 13.72 9.47 10.39
CA LEU A 15 15.04 9.64 9.76
C LEU A 15 16.18 9.34 10.75
N ASP A 16 16.07 9.81 11.99
CA ASP A 16 17.05 9.54 13.05
C ASP A 16 17.10 8.05 13.41
N ALA A 17 15.95 7.35 13.40
CA ALA A 17 15.90 5.92 13.64
C ALA A 17 16.56 5.12 12.51
N ILE A 18 16.31 5.51 11.25
CA ILE A 18 16.94 4.93 10.06
C ILE A 18 18.45 5.14 10.10
N ALA A 19 18.90 6.36 10.37
CA ALA A 19 20.32 6.71 10.43
C ALA A 19 21.11 5.92 11.49
N LYS A 20 20.43 5.46 12.55
CA LYS A 20 21.04 4.71 13.66
C LYS A 20 21.05 3.19 13.46
N LEU A 21 20.41 2.66 12.41
CA LEU A 21 20.34 1.21 12.18
C LEU A 21 21.73 0.59 12.07
N LYS A 22 22.03 -0.45 12.83
CA LYS A 22 23.34 -1.15 12.81
C LYS A 22 23.26 -2.58 12.29
N SER A 23 22.07 -3.15 12.20
CA SER A 23 21.90 -4.55 11.83
C SER A 23 20.57 -4.81 11.11
N PRO A 24 20.47 -5.93 10.37
CA PRO A 24 19.20 -6.36 9.79
C PRO A 24 18.10 -6.57 10.83
N SER A 25 18.42 -7.01 12.05
CA SER A 25 17.44 -7.20 13.13
C SER A 25 16.82 -5.86 13.59
N GLU A 26 17.64 -4.82 13.74
CA GLU A 26 17.15 -3.48 14.03
C GLU A 26 16.29 -2.93 12.89
N MET A 27 16.66 -3.24 11.63
CA MET A 27 15.88 -2.87 10.46
C MET A 27 14.51 -3.54 10.44
N LEU A 28 14.43 -4.85 10.73
CA LEU A 28 13.17 -5.59 10.84
C LEU A 28 12.25 -4.99 11.90
N THR A 29 12.81 -4.64 13.05
CA THR A 29 12.08 -3.94 14.13
C THR A 29 11.55 -2.60 13.66
N LEU A 30 12.35 -1.84 12.92
CA LEU A 30 11.93 -0.54 12.37
C LEU A 30 10.85 -0.69 11.30
N LEU A 31 10.97 -1.65 10.39
CA LEU A 31 9.97 -1.96 9.37
C LEU A 31 8.61 -2.28 10.00
N ALA A 32 8.59 -3.11 11.05
CA ALA A 32 7.35 -3.40 11.79
C ALA A 32 6.74 -2.14 12.42
N ARG A 33 7.56 -1.21 12.93
CA ARG A 33 7.07 0.07 13.48
C ARG A 33 6.55 1.02 12.41
N MET A 34 7.18 1.04 11.24
CA MET A 34 6.78 1.85 10.08
C MET A 34 5.43 1.38 9.51
N GLU A 35 5.25 0.06 9.38
CA GLU A 35 3.99 -0.55 8.93
C GLU A 35 2.80 -0.08 9.78
N ARG A 36 2.98 -0.02 11.10
CA ARG A 36 1.93 0.45 12.05
C ARG A 36 1.46 1.87 11.79
N VAL A 37 2.22 2.68 11.08
CA VAL A 37 1.87 4.08 10.78
C VAL A 37 1.68 4.28 9.28
N GLY A 38 1.46 3.19 8.53
CA GLY A 38 1.18 3.20 7.09
C GLY A 38 2.34 3.68 6.23
N LEU A 39 3.58 3.53 6.71
CA LEU A 39 4.78 3.80 5.93
C LEU A 39 5.23 2.51 5.24
N GLY A 40 5.69 2.62 3.99
CA GLY A 40 6.13 1.48 3.20
C GLY A 40 7.37 0.79 3.77
N GLY A 41 7.62 -0.42 3.27
CA GLY A 41 8.72 -1.26 3.72
C GLY A 41 9.23 -2.20 2.62
N LEU A 42 9.92 -3.26 3.04
CA LEU A 42 10.50 -4.26 2.15
C LEU A 42 9.47 -5.26 1.59
N TRP A 43 8.37 -5.46 2.30
CA TRP A 43 7.18 -6.23 1.91
C TRP A 43 5.94 -5.52 2.44
N GLY A 44 4.77 -5.91 1.92
CA GLY A 44 3.48 -5.41 2.41
C GLY A 44 2.84 -6.40 3.37
N ILE A 45 2.13 -5.88 4.36
CA ILE A 45 1.25 -6.65 5.24
C ILE A 45 -0.20 -6.22 4.96
N MET A 46 -1.08 -7.20 4.79
CA MET A 46 -2.52 -6.94 4.63
C MET A 46 -3.30 -7.86 5.54
N LEU A 47 -4.44 -7.38 6.04
CA LEU A 47 -5.41 -8.20 6.75
C LEU A 47 -6.67 -8.26 5.90
N ASP A 48 -7.04 -9.45 5.45
CA ASP A 48 -8.23 -9.67 4.63
C ASP A 48 -8.89 -11.01 4.98
N GLN A 49 -10.08 -11.24 4.46
CA GLN A 49 -10.73 -12.55 4.53
C GLN A 49 -9.87 -13.61 3.84
N ASP A 50 -9.85 -14.83 4.38
CA ASP A 50 -9.19 -15.99 3.76
C ASP A 50 -9.82 -16.27 2.40
N MET A 51 -9.01 -16.29 1.34
CA MET A 51 -9.46 -16.55 -0.04
C MET A 51 -10.21 -17.87 -0.19
N ARG A 52 -9.96 -18.85 0.71
CA ARG A 52 -10.63 -20.15 0.73
C ARG A 52 -11.61 -20.32 1.90
N SER A 53 -11.71 -19.34 2.80
CA SER A 53 -12.65 -19.35 3.94
C SER A 53 -13.06 -17.93 4.34
N SER A 54 -14.04 -17.35 3.66
CA SER A 54 -14.40 -15.93 3.80
C SER A 54 -14.89 -15.52 5.20
N GLU A 55 -15.18 -16.47 6.08
CA GLU A 55 -15.56 -16.21 7.48
C GLU A 55 -14.35 -15.91 8.38
N GLN A 56 -13.14 -16.22 7.92
CA GLN A 56 -11.91 -16.10 8.70
C GLN A 56 -11.06 -14.95 8.16
N TRP A 57 -10.49 -14.16 9.07
CA TRP A 57 -9.48 -13.18 8.71
C TRP A 57 -8.10 -13.81 8.73
N ARG A 58 -7.27 -13.45 7.75
CA ARG A 58 -5.88 -13.90 7.61
C ARG A 58 -4.99 -12.72 7.30
N MET A 59 -3.77 -12.82 7.78
CA MET A 59 -2.72 -11.89 7.41
C MET A 59 -2.03 -12.40 6.15
N TYR A 60 -1.87 -11.50 5.20
CA TYR A 60 -1.19 -11.71 3.95
C TYR A 60 0.14 -10.96 3.98
N ILE A 61 1.19 -11.63 3.51
CA ILE A 61 2.50 -11.02 3.29
C ILE A 61 2.73 -11.00 1.78
N CYS A 62 2.91 -9.82 1.20
CA CYS A 62 3.04 -9.66 -0.25
C CYS A 62 4.32 -8.93 -0.64
N GLN A 63 4.78 -9.16 -1.88
CA GLN A 63 5.90 -8.42 -2.45
C GLN A 63 5.65 -6.91 -2.45
N SER A 64 6.70 -6.13 -2.18
CA SER A 64 6.67 -4.67 -2.14
C SER A 64 8.08 -4.12 -2.36
N GLY A 65 8.30 -2.85 -1.99
CA GLY A 65 9.63 -2.24 -1.93
C GLY A 65 10.14 -1.67 -3.26
N LEU A 66 9.26 -1.48 -4.25
CA LEU A 66 9.61 -0.83 -5.51
C LEU A 66 9.03 0.58 -5.55
N GLY A 67 9.81 1.57 -5.98
CA GLY A 67 9.31 2.93 -6.21
C GLY A 67 8.62 3.14 -7.56
N MET A 68 8.84 2.25 -8.54
CA MET A 68 8.11 2.21 -9.81
C MET A 68 6.97 1.18 -9.74
N PRO A 69 5.87 1.39 -10.49
CA PRO A 69 4.61 0.65 -10.28
C PRO A 69 4.63 -0.82 -10.73
N ASP A 70 5.68 -1.26 -11.42
CA ASP A 70 5.81 -2.63 -11.92
C ASP A 70 7.29 -3.03 -12.01
N ARG A 71 7.58 -4.30 -11.72
CA ARG A 71 8.93 -4.87 -11.83
C ARG A 71 9.51 -4.70 -13.23
N GLU A 72 8.68 -4.75 -14.27
CA GLU A 72 9.14 -4.75 -15.65
C GLU A 72 9.82 -3.42 -16.04
N TYR A 73 9.49 -2.30 -15.38
CA TYR A 73 10.19 -1.02 -15.58
C TYR A 73 11.69 -1.08 -15.22
N TYR A 74 12.07 -1.97 -14.30
CA TYR A 74 13.46 -2.21 -13.91
C TYR A 74 14.17 -3.17 -14.87
N LEU A 75 13.43 -4.08 -15.53
CA LEU A 75 14.00 -5.26 -16.18
C LEU A 75 13.99 -5.19 -17.71
N LYS A 76 12.99 -4.55 -18.32
CA LYS A 76 12.87 -4.48 -19.78
C LYS A 76 13.72 -3.37 -20.38
N ASP A 77 14.16 -3.58 -21.62
CA ASP A 77 14.94 -2.61 -22.39
C ASP A 77 14.15 -1.89 -23.49
N ASP A 78 12.82 -1.98 -23.44
CA ASP A 78 11.95 -1.22 -24.33
C ASP A 78 11.99 0.29 -24.04
N ALA A 79 11.55 1.09 -25.02
CA ALA A 79 11.64 2.55 -24.96
C ALA A 79 10.88 3.16 -23.77
N GLU A 80 9.72 2.60 -23.42
CA GLU A 80 8.90 3.10 -22.32
C GLU A 80 9.54 2.78 -20.96
N SER A 81 10.04 1.55 -20.80
CA SER A 81 10.78 1.13 -19.61
C SER A 81 12.01 2.00 -19.37
N LYS A 82 12.80 2.28 -20.42
CA LYS A 82 13.96 3.18 -20.36
C LYS A 82 13.56 4.61 -20.00
N ARG A 83 12.49 5.13 -20.61
CA ARG A 83 11.97 6.49 -20.33
C ARG A 83 11.56 6.64 -18.87
N VAL A 84 10.80 5.67 -18.35
CA VAL A 84 10.31 5.68 -16.97
C VAL A 84 11.47 5.50 -15.98
N ARG A 85 12.38 4.55 -16.23
CA ARG A 85 13.57 4.33 -15.39
C ARG A 85 14.43 5.60 -15.30
N ALA A 86 14.72 6.26 -16.42
CA ALA A 86 15.47 7.51 -16.43
C ALA A 86 14.72 8.66 -15.70
N ALA A 87 13.38 8.68 -15.76
CA ALA A 87 12.59 9.67 -15.02
C ALA A 87 12.59 9.41 -13.50
N TYR A 88 12.62 8.15 -13.10
CA TYR A 88 12.71 7.69 -11.72
C TYR A 88 14.10 7.95 -11.13
N GLU A 89 15.16 7.71 -11.88
CA GLU A 89 16.52 8.08 -11.51
C GLU A 89 16.65 9.57 -11.17
N ARG A 90 16.12 10.45 -12.03
CA ARG A 90 16.05 11.89 -11.77
C ARG A 90 15.19 12.22 -10.54
N HIS A 91 14.19 11.38 -10.25
CA HIS A 91 13.33 11.56 -9.08
C HIS A 91 14.09 11.30 -7.79
N LEU A 92 14.81 10.18 -7.72
CA LEU A 92 15.65 9.83 -6.58
C LEU A 92 16.72 10.88 -6.30
N GLU A 93 17.41 11.37 -7.33
CA GLU A 93 18.40 12.45 -7.18
C GLU A 93 17.76 13.75 -6.68
N ALA A 94 16.60 14.12 -7.22
CA ALA A 94 15.88 15.31 -6.77
C ALA A 94 15.41 15.19 -5.31
N LEU A 95 14.91 14.03 -4.90
CA LEU A 95 14.57 13.78 -3.50
C LEU A 95 15.79 13.89 -2.58
N ALA A 96 16.92 13.30 -2.97
CA ALA A 96 18.17 13.40 -2.21
C ALA A 96 18.64 14.86 -2.08
N ARG A 97 18.61 15.65 -3.17
CA ARG A 97 18.96 17.07 -3.12
C ARG A 97 18.01 17.88 -2.24
N LEU A 98 16.70 17.58 -2.29
CA LEU A 98 15.71 18.19 -1.41
C LEU A 98 15.86 17.78 0.06
N ALA A 99 16.53 16.65 0.33
CA ALA A 99 16.94 16.22 1.66
C ALA A 99 18.23 16.89 2.15
N GLY A 100 18.93 17.63 1.29
CA GLY A 100 20.15 18.38 1.63
C GLY A 100 21.45 17.77 1.13
N TYR A 101 21.41 16.68 0.36
CA TYR A 101 22.61 16.03 -0.17
C TYR A 101 23.20 16.79 -1.37
N GLY A 102 24.54 16.79 -1.46
CA GLY A 102 25.26 17.33 -2.61
C GLY A 102 25.02 16.51 -3.88
N ALA A 103 25.43 17.03 -5.04
CA ALA A 103 25.19 16.37 -6.33
C ALA A 103 25.82 14.96 -6.41
N SER A 104 27.06 14.82 -5.94
CA SER A 104 27.77 13.52 -5.93
C SER A 104 27.07 12.51 -5.01
N GLU A 105 26.70 12.93 -3.80
CA GLU A 105 25.99 12.08 -2.84
C GLU A 105 24.60 11.68 -3.34
N ALA A 106 23.87 12.61 -3.97
CA ALA A 106 22.58 12.33 -4.58
C ALA A 106 22.68 11.26 -5.68
N ALA A 107 23.69 11.34 -6.54
CA ALA A 107 23.95 10.35 -7.59
C ALA A 107 24.31 8.98 -7.01
N SER A 108 25.13 8.94 -5.96
CA SER A 108 25.48 7.70 -5.24
C SER A 108 24.23 7.06 -4.61
N ARG A 109 23.40 7.84 -3.93
CA ARG A 109 22.16 7.37 -3.30
C ARG A 109 21.15 6.84 -4.32
N ARG A 110 20.99 7.52 -5.46
CA ARG A 110 20.21 7.01 -6.59
C ARG A 110 20.72 5.63 -7.01
N ALA A 111 22.03 5.48 -7.23
CA ALA A 111 22.61 4.22 -7.69
C ALA A 111 22.36 3.07 -6.70
N THR A 112 22.50 3.33 -5.40
CA THR A 112 22.18 2.36 -4.34
C THR A 112 20.73 1.89 -4.42
N ILE A 113 19.78 2.81 -4.53
CA ILE A 113 18.35 2.46 -4.61
C ILE A 113 18.03 1.71 -5.89
N MET A 114 18.53 2.18 -7.03
CA MET A 114 18.28 1.51 -8.30
C MET A 114 18.80 0.07 -8.28
N ARG A 115 19.93 -0.20 -7.61
CA ARG A 115 20.43 -1.57 -7.46
C ARG A 115 19.53 -2.42 -6.57
N ILE A 116 19.23 -1.95 -5.35
CA ILE A 116 18.36 -2.69 -4.41
C ILE A 116 17.00 -2.97 -5.05
N GLU A 117 16.35 -1.96 -5.62
CA GLU A 117 15.02 -2.13 -6.22
C GLU A 117 15.05 -3.00 -7.48
N THR A 118 16.14 -2.98 -8.27
CA THR A 118 16.28 -3.91 -9.40
C THR A 118 16.41 -5.36 -8.92
N GLU A 119 17.13 -5.60 -7.83
CA GLU A 119 17.23 -6.94 -7.23
C GLU A 119 15.87 -7.42 -6.67
N LEU A 120 15.12 -6.54 -6.00
CA LEU A 120 13.75 -6.82 -5.56
C LEU A 120 12.81 -7.07 -6.76
N ALA A 121 12.95 -6.29 -7.84
CA ALA A 121 12.16 -6.47 -9.05
C ALA A 121 12.44 -7.83 -9.70
N ARG A 122 13.70 -8.29 -9.74
CA ARG A 122 14.04 -9.63 -10.24
C ARG A 122 13.38 -10.73 -9.41
N ALA A 123 13.35 -10.57 -8.08
CA ALA A 123 12.71 -11.51 -7.16
C ALA A 123 11.17 -11.45 -7.15
N SER A 124 10.60 -10.35 -7.62
CA SER A 124 9.14 -10.14 -7.64
C SER A 124 8.46 -11.06 -8.65
N MET A 125 7.30 -11.60 -8.29
CA MET A 125 6.42 -12.31 -9.20
C MET A 125 5.87 -11.36 -10.27
N ARG A 126 5.68 -11.87 -11.49
CA ARG A 126 5.08 -11.13 -12.60
C ARG A 126 3.61 -10.82 -12.33
N LYS A 127 3.15 -9.69 -12.82
CA LYS A 127 1.78 -9.19 -12.61
C LYS A 127 0.69 -10.10 -13.21
N GLU A 128 1.01 -10.86 -14.25
CA GLU A 128 0.09 -11.83 -14.83
C GLU A 128 -0.12 -13.01 -13.87
N ASP A 129 0.96 -13.46 -13.23
CA ASP A 129 0.94 -14.58 -12.28
C ASP A 129 0.27 -14.20 -10.95
N THR A 130 0.31 -12.92 -10.54
CA THR A 130 -0.36 -12.47 -9.30
C THR A 130 -1.90 -12.46 -9.39
N ARG A 131 -2.48 -12.66 -10.58
CA ARG A 131 -3.93 -12.78 -10.78
C ARG A 131 -4.44 -14.21 -10.59
N ASP A 132 -3.54 -15.18 -10.53
CA ASP A 132 -3.87 -16.58 -10.27
C ASP A 132 -3.94 -16.80 -8.75
N VAL A 133 -5.18 -16.99 -8.25
CA VAL A 133 -5.45 -17.17 -6.82
C VAL A 133 -4.72 -18.38 -6.25
N ASP A 134 -4.53 -19.44 -7.02
CA ASP A 134 -3.87 -20.64 -6.54
C ASP A 134 -2.35 -20.43 -6.39
N LYS A 135 -1.73 -19.63 -7.26
CA LYS A 135 -0.30 -19.30 -7.15
C LYS A 135 0.02 -18.41 -5.94
N ILE A 136 -0.89 -17.51 -5.58
CA ILE A 136 -0.70 -16.56 -4.47
C ILE A 136 -1.21 -17.11 -3.12
N TYR A 137 -1.94 -18.22 -3.11
CA TYR A 137 -2.47 -18.81 -1.88
C TYR A 137 -1.48 -19.82 -1.27
N ASN A 138 -0.43 -19.31 -0.61
CA ASN A 138 0.53 -20.15 0.13
C ASN A 138 0.33 -19.98 1.64
N ARG A 139 -0.67 -20.70 2.18
CA ARG A 139 -0.97 -20.71 3.61
C ARG A 139 0.13 -21.46 4.39
N MET A 140 0.59 -20.86 5.47
CA MET A 140 1.64 -21.42 6.32
C MET A 140 1.47 -21.03 7.79
N SER A 141 1.86 -21.94 8.69
CA SER A 141 2.06 -21.61 10.11
C SER A 141 3.26 -20.70 10.30
N LEU A 142 3.35 -20.02 11.45
CA LEU A 142 4.55 -19.23 11.77
C LEU A 142 5.84 -20.05 11.78
N ALA A 143 5.77 -21.34 12.17
CA ALA A 143 6.93 -22.23 12.13
C ALA A 143 7.38 -22.55 10.69
N GLN A 144 6.43 -22.72 9.76
CA GLN A 144 6.74 -22.91 8.34
C GLN A 144 7.31 -21.63 7.71
N LEU A 145 6.76 -20.46 8.07
CA LEU A 145 7.28 -19.17 7.64
C LEU A 145 8.71 -18.93 8.17
N ALA A 146 8.97 -19.27 9.43
CA ALA A 146 10.32 -19.23 9.99
C ALA A 146 11.28 -20.19 9.28
N LYS A 147 10.83 -21.38 8.85
CA LYS A 147 11.67 -22.27 8.02
C LYS A 147 11.94 -21.69 6.63
N LEU A 148 10.99 -20.94 6.06
CA LEU A 148 11.13 -20.30 4.75
C LEU A 148 12.18 -19.18 4.78
N THR A 149 12.18 -18.39 5.85
CA THR A 149 13.10 -17.28 6.09
C THR A 149 13.65 -17.37 7.53
N PRO A 150 14.68 -18.22 7.76
CA PRO A 150 15.17 -18.58 9.10
C PRO A 150 15.84 -17.45 9.87
N ARG A 151 16.17 -16.33 9.23
CA ARG A 151 16.82 -15.18 9.88
C ARG A 151 15.83 -14.08 10.27
N ILE A 152 14.56 -14.20 9.90
CA ILE A 152 13.51 -13.25 10.31
C ILE A 152 12.78 -13.78 11.53
N ASP A 153 12.83 -13.02 12.63
CA ASP A 153 11.98 -13.27 13.79
C ASP A 153 10.56 -12.73 13.54
N TRP A 154 9.74 -13.57 12.89
CA TRP A 154 8.35 -13.25 12.60
C TRP A 154 7.48 -13.11 13.84
N ALA A 155 7.82 -13.80 14.94
CA ALA A 155 7.08 -13.69 16.19
C ALA A 155 7.24 -12.28 16.77
N GLU A 156 8.47 -11.76 16.82
CA GLU A 156 8.75 -10.40 17.23
C GLU A 156 8.15 -9.37 16.26
N TYR A 157 8.27 -9.61 14.94
CA TYR A 157 7.69 -8.73 13.92
C TYR A 157 6.17 -8.57 14.12
N PHE A 158 5.42 -9.68 14.27
CA PHE A 158 3.97 -9.63 14.50
C PHE A 158 3.59 -9.10 15.88
N ARG A 159 4.41 -9.35 16.90
CA ARG A 159 4.22 -8.74 18.23
C ARG A 159 4.31 -7.22 18.15
N ILE A 160 5.29 -6.66 17.43
CA ILE A 160 5.42 -5.21 17.22
C ILE A 160 4.20 -4.65 16.49
N LEU A 161 3.75 -5.33 15.42
CA LEU A 161 2.54 -4.97 14.68
C LEU A 161 1.28 -4.99 15.55
N GLY A 162 1.29 -5.76 16.65
CA GLY A 162 0.11 -6.00 17.49
C GLY A 162 -0.84 -7.03 16.88
N ALA A 163 -0.35 -7.87 15.95
CA ALA A 163 -1.10 -8.91 15.29
C ALA A 163 -1.07 -10.21 16.10
N LYS A 164 -2.23 -10.86 16.28
CA LYS A 164 -2.34 -12.20 16.88
C LYS A 164 -2.42 -13.28 15.79
N ALA A 165 -1.35 -13.41 15.03
CA ALA A 165 -1.31 -14.33 13.91
C ALA A 165 -0.76 -15.71 14.32
N HIS A 166 -1.48 -16.76 14.00
CA HIS A 166 -1.01 -18.15 14.13
C HIS A 166 -0.59 -18.74 12.77
N GLU A 167 -1.19 -18.22 11.70
CA GLU A 167 -0.94 -18.58 10.32
C GLU A 167 -1.01 -17.33 9.46
N VAL A 168 -0.31 -17.38 8.33
CA VAL A 168 -0.31 -16.32 7.31
C VAL A 168 -0.50 -16.92 5.93
N ILE A 169 -0.81 -16.05 4.96
CA ILE A 169 -0.73 -16.36 3.54
C ILE A 169 0.46 -15.60 2.97
N ALA A 170 1.56 -16.29 2.68
CA ALA A 170 2.70 -15.70 2.01
C ALA A 170 2.43 -15.67 0.50
N MET A 171 2.06 -14.51 -0.04
CA MET A 171 1.58 -14.45 -1.42
C MET A 171 2.68 -14.78 -2.43
N GLN A 172 3.94 -14.45 -2.13
CA GLN A 172 5.10 -14.77 -2.96
C GLN A 172 6.26 -15.31 -2.11
N PRO A 173 6.30 -16.62 -1.80
CA PRO A 173 7.32 -17.20 -0.94
C PRO A 173 8.76 -17.00 -1.44
N GLU A 174 8.99 -17.09 -2.76
CA GLU A 174 10.31 -16.88 -3.36
C GLU A 174 10.80 -15.43 -3.24
N PHE A 175 9.88 -14.46 -3.30
CA PHE A 175 10.20 -13.06 -3.02
C PHE A 175 10.66 -12.90 -1.57
N LEU A 176 9.98 -13.51 -0.60
CA LEU A 176 10.36 -13.42 0.81
C LEU A 176 11.73 -14.02 1.09
N LYS A 177 12.06 -15.17 0.47
CA LYS A 177 13.40 -15.76 0.54
C LYS A 177 14.48 -14.81 -0.01
N ALA A 178 14.20 -14.18 -1.15
CA ALA A 178 15.13 -13.24 -1.76
C ALA A 178 15.29 -11.97 -0.92
N ALA A 179 14.20 -11.41 -0.42
CA ALA A 179 14.21 -10.25 0.46
C ALA A 179 14.98 -10.52 1.75
N GLU A 180 14.78 -11.69 2.38
CA GLU A 180 15.60 -12.11 3.51
C GLU A 180 17.07 -12.18 3.11
N ARG A 181 17.43 -12.87 2.03
CA ARG A 181 18.82 -12.95 1.58
C ARG A 181 19.44 -11.56 1.44
N MET A 182 18.75 -10.65 0.76
CA MET A 182 19.18 -9.28 0.54
C MET A 182 19.41 -8.52 1.85
N LEU A 183 18.56 -8.70 2.86
CA LEU A 183 18.72 -8.06 4.18
C LEU A 183 20.10 -8.33 4.79
N TYR A 184 20.68 -9.50 4.54
CA TYR A 184 21.96 -9.91 5.13
C TYR A 184 23.15 -9.84 4.15
N THR A 185 22.91 -9.68 2.85
CA THR A 185 24.00 -9.55 1.86
C THR A 185 24.34 -8.10 1.54
N HIS A 186 23.38 -7.17 1.64
CA HIS A 186 23.67 -5.75 1.49
C HIS A 186 24.21 -5.14 2.78
N PRO A 187 25.23 -4.26 2.70
CA PRO A 187 25.65 -3.44 3.83
C PRO A 187 24.48 -2.64 4.42
N ILE A 188 24.45 -2.50 5.75
CA ILE A 188 23.36 -1.82 6.44
C ILE A 188 23.25 -0.34 6.00
N GLU A 189 24.37 0.28 5.63
CA GLU A 189 24.45 1.64 5.07
C GLU A 189 23.56 1.80 3.83
N GLU A 190 23.49 0.78 2.98
CA GLU A 190 22.65 0.81 1.78
C GLU A 190 21.17 0.76 2.12
N TRP A 191 20.81 -0.03 3.14
CA TRP A 191 19.46 -0.05 3.67
C TRP A 191 19.05 1.26 4.33
N ARG A 192 19.99 1.98 4.98
CA ARG A 192 19.71 3.32 5.50
C ARG A 192 19.36 4.28 4.35
N VAL A 193 20.12 4.25 3.26
CA VAL A 193 19.84 5.06 2.05
C VAL A 193 18.48 4.72 1.46
N TYR A 194 18.19 3.42 1.29
CA TYR A 194 16.93 2.93 0.73
C TYR A 194 15.73 3.38 1.57
N LEU A 195 15.74 3.13 2.88
CA LEU A 195 14.64 3.49 3.77
C LEU A 195 14.45 5.00 3.91
N GLU A 196 15.53 5.77 3.92
CA GLU A 196 15.46 7.23 4.00
C GLU A 196 14.72 7.83 2.80
N LEU A 197 15.11 7.47 1.58
CA LEU A 197 14.47 8.03 0.38
C LEU A 197 13.07 7.47 0.14
N GLN A 198 12.81 6.20 0.49
CA GLN A 198 11.45 5.65 0.50
C GLN A 198 10.54 6.43 1.46
N LEU A 199 10.99 6.67 2.71
CA LEU A 199 10.25 7.49 3.68
C LEU A 199 9.96 8.91 3.16
N ILE A 200 10.96 9.56 2.55
CA ILE A 200 10.79 10.91 1.99
C ILE A 200 9.81 10.89 0.81
N SER A 201 9.87 9.87 -0.03
CA SER A 201 8.94 9.68 -1.15
C SER A 201 7.50 9.49 -0.67
N ASP A 202 7.27 8.57 0.27
CA ASP A 202 5.97 8.27 0.87
C ASP A 202 5.34 9.51 1.52
N MET A 203 6.17 10.32 2.19
CA MET A 203 5.72 11.49 2.93
C MET A 203 5.72 12.78 2.09
N SER A 204 6.17 12.75 0.83
CA SER A 204 6.35 13.92 -0.02
C SER A 204 5.08 14.78 -0.17
N GLY A 205 3.91 14.14 -0.24
CA GLY A 205 2.60 14.80 -0.31
C GLY A 205 2.22 15.58 0.95
N TYR A 206 2.82 15.24 2.10
CA TYR A 206 2.53 15.78 3.42
C TYR A 206 3.58 16.78 3.93
N LEU A 207 4.77 16.80 3.32
CA LEU A 207 5.90 17.65 3.73
C LEU A 207 5.93 18.99 2.98
N THR A 208 7.06 19.39 2.38
CA THR A 208 7.19 20.69 1.73
C THR A 208 6.50 20.75 0.36
N PRO A 209 6.15 21.96 -0.15
CA PRO A 209 5.67 22.12 -1.52
C PRO A 209 6.68 21.64 -2.58
N ALA A 210 7.98 21.71 -2.30
CA ALA A 210 9.02 21.25 -3.22
C ALA A 210 8.99 19.73 -3.37
N LEU A 211 8.93 18.99 -2.26
CA LEU A 211 8.77 17.54 -2.26
C LEU A 211 7.48 17.10 -2.95
N ALA A 212 6.36 17.76 -2.64
CA ALA A 212 5.08 17.44 -3.27
C ALA A 212 5.09 17.68 -4.79
N ARG A 213 5.82 18.70 -5.27
CA ARG A 213 6.00 18.96 -6.71
C ARG A 213 6.92 17.93 -7.36
N GLU A 214 7.98 17.52 -6.69
CA GLU A 214 8.89 16.48 -7.20
C GLU A 214 8.17 15.13 -7.32
N ALA A 215 7.42 14.73 -6.30
CA ALA A 215 6.56 13.53 -6.40
C ALA A 215 5.54 13.65 -7.54
N PHE A 216 4.92 14.82 -7.74
CA PHE A 216 4.04 15.03 -8.90
C PHE A 216 4.78 14.97 -10.24
N ARG A 217 6.01 15.47 -10.32
CA ARG A 217 6.84 15.43 -11.54
C ARG A 217 7.03 13.99 -12.01
N PHE A 218 7.32 13.07 -11.09
CA PHE A 218 7.48 11.66 -11.41
C PHE A 218 6.13 10.93 -11.49
N TYR A 219 5.42 10.76 -10.37
CA TYR A 219 4.22 9.93 -10.29
C TYR A 219 3.02 10.48 -11.07
N GLY A 220 2.88 11.80 -11.14
CA GLY A 220 1.78 12.44 -11.87
C GLY A 220 2.12 12.62 -13.36
N ARG A 221 3.21 13.32 -13.65
CA ARG A 221 3.53 13.72 -15.02
C ARG A 221 4.28 12.64 -15.80
N ALA A 222 5.39 12.13 -15.27
CA ALA A 222 6.22 11.17 -16.02
C ALA A 222 5.55 9.80 -16.16
N LEU A 223 4.89 9.30 -15.11
CA LEU A 223 4.20 8.00 -15.13
C LEU A 223 2.78 8.08 -15.72
N MET A 224 1.97 9.05 -15.29
CA MET A 224 0.53 9.08 -15.62
C MET A 224 0.16 10.10 -16.69
N GLY A 225 1.13 10.85 -17.25
CA GLY A 225 0.87 11.88 -18.26
C GLY A 225 0.05 13.08 -17.76
N THR A 226 -0.09 13.25 -16.44
CA THR A 226 -0.91 14.33 -15.86
C THR A 226 -0.25 15.69 -16.08
N LYS A 227 -0.94 16.60 -16.77
CA LYS A 227 -0.39 17.92 -17.14
C LYS A 227 -0.21 18.84 -15.93
N HIS A 228 -1.21 18.94 -15.06
CA HIS A 228 -1.24 19.90 -13.95
C HIS A 228 -1.49 19.22 -12.60
N MET A 229 -0.78 19.69 -11.58
CA MET A 229 -1.00 19.25 -10.21
C MET A 229 -2.33 19.82 -9.73
N ARG A 230 -3.14 18.98 -9.07
CA ARG A 230 -4.39 19.43 -8.43
C ARG A 230 -4.12 20.57 -7.44
N PRO A 231 -5.02 21.58 -7.35
CA PRO A 231 -4.88 22.66 -6.37
C PRO A 231 -4.85 22.08 -4.96
N LEU A 232 -4.22 22.82 -4.03
CA LEU A 232 -3.92 22.32 -2.68
C LEU A 232 -5.18 21.83 -1.96
N TRP A 233 -6.29 22.57 -2.02
CA TRP A 233 -7.53 22.19 -1.35
C TRP A 233 -8.05 20.82 -1.81
N ARG A 234 -7.95 20.46 -3.10
CA ARG A 234 -8.35 19.14 -3.61
C ARG A 234 -7.43 18.02 -3.13
N ARG A 235 -6.14 18.31 -2.97
CA ARG A 235 -5.18 17.33 -2.43
C ARG A 235 -5.39 17.09 -0.95
N VAL A 236 -5.65 18.15 -0.18
CA VAL A 236 -6.02 18.05 1.23
C VAL A 236 -7.35 17.33 1.39
N LEU A 237 -8.36 17.64 0.56
CA LEU A 237 -9.63 16.91 0.54
C LEU A 237 -9.42 15.42 0.24
N GLY A 238 -8.52 15.07 -0.69
CA GLY A 238 -8.14 13.68 -0.96
C GLY A 238 -7.55 12.98 0.26
N ALA A 239 -6.65 13.64 1.01
CA ALA A 239 -6.09 13.11 2.25
C ALA A 239 -7.17 12.93 3.32
N VAL A 240 -8.05 13.92 3.50
CA VAL A 240 -9.19 13.84 4.44
C VAL A 240 -10.13 12.71 4.03
N SER A 241 -10.45 12.57 2.75
CA SER A 241 -11.32 11.48 2.26
C SER A 241 -10.69 10.10 2.48
N GLY A 242 -9.37 9.98 2.36
CA GLY A 242 -8.66 8.71 2.60
C GLY A 242 -8.61 8.32 4.09
N SER A 243 -8.48 9.30 4.99
CA SER A 243 -8.35 9.04 6.44
C SER A 243 -9.67 9.11 7.21
N LEU A 244 -10.59 9.98 6.79
CA LEU A 244 -11.84 10.35 7.46
C LEU A 244 -13.02 10.27 6.47
N GLY A 245 -13.01 9.26 5.59
CA GLY A 245 -13.99 9.11 4.51
C GLY A 245 -15.44 8.99 5.00
N GLU A 246 -15.70 8.24 6.07
CA GLU A 246 -17.07 8.06 6.59
C GLU A 246 -17.66 9.34 7.20
N PRO A 247 -16.96 10.10 8.07
CA PRO A 247 -17.42 11.38 8.56
C PRO A 247 -17.69 12.40 7.44
N LEU A 248 -16.79 12.47 6.45
CA LEU A 248 -16.99 13.31 5.27
C LEU A 248 -18.21 12.86 4.45
N GLY A 249 -18.37 11.54 4.29
CA GLY A 249 -19.50 10.92 3.61
C GLY A 249 -20.83 11.28 4.25
N ARG A 250 -20.94 11.30 5.59
CA ARG A 250 -22.16 11.72 6.30
C ARG A 250 -22.60 13.13 5.93
N ILE A 251 -21.66 14.06 5.85
CA ILE A 251 -21.94 15.45 5.45
C ILE A 251 -22.43 15.47 4.00
N TYR A 252 -21.71 14.80 3.10
CA TYR A 252 -22.05 14.72 1.69
C TYR A 252 -23.46 14.13 1.45
N ILE A 253 -23.81 13.05 2.13
CA ILE A 253 -25.11 12.38 1.98
C ILE A 253 -26.25 13.29 2.40
N LYS A 254 -26.09 14.02 3.51
CA LYS A 254 -27.10 14.96 4.01
C LYS A 254 -27.43 16.04 2.99
N GLU A 255 -26.45 16.48 2.20
CA GLU A 255 -26.61 17.59 1.24
C GLU A 255 -26.93 17.12 -0.18
N HIS A 256 -26.48 15.92 -0.57
CA HIS A 256 -26.43 15.53 -1.99
C HIS A 256 -27.00 14.15 -2.30
N PHE A 257 -27.49 13.38 -1.32
CA PHE A 257 -28.01 12.03 -1.55
C PHE A 257 -29.46 11.87 -1.03
N PRO A 258 -30.46 12.26 -1.83
CA PRO A 258 -31.86 12.16 -1.43
C PRO A 258 -32.31 10.68 -1.30
N PRO A 259 -33.19 10.33 -0.34
CA PRO A 259 -33.66 8.96 -0.14
C PRO A 259 -34.28 8.30 -1.38
N GLU A 260 -34.90 9.10 -2.25
CA GLU A 260 -35.50 8.69 -3.53
C GLU A 260 -34.47 8.06 -4.46
N ALA A 261 -33.23 8.54 -4.45
CA ALA A 261 -32.15 7.99 -5.26
C ALA A 261 -31.81 6.56 -4.82
N LYS A 262 -31.75 6.30 -3.51
CA LYS A 262 -31.50 4.95 -2.97
C LYS A 262 -32.61 3.98 -3.38
N ARG A 263 -33.88 4.40 -3.28
CA ARG A 263 -35.04 3.57 -3.69
C ARG A 263 -34.99 3.20 -5.17
N ARG A 264 -34.75 4.18 -6.06
CA ARG A 264 -34.64 3.92 -7.51
C ARG A 264 -33.48 2.98 -7.85
N MET A 265 -32.33 3.14 -7.19
CA MET A 265 -31.18 2.26 -7.40
C MET A 265 -31.43 0.83 -6.90
N LEU A 266 -32.19 0.66 -5.81
CA LEU A 266 -32.61 -0.67 -5.34
C LEU A 266 -33.48 -1.37 -6.38
N GLN A 267 -34.49 -0.69 -6.91
CA GLN A 267 -35.35 -1.25 -7.96
C GLN A 267 -34.54 -1.65 -9.20
N MET A 268 -33.67 -0.77 -9.70
CA MET A 268 -32.84 -1.08 -10.86
C MET A 268 -31.93 -2.29 -10.62
N LEU A 269 -31.44 -2.48 -9.39
CA LEU A 269 -30.70 -3.68 -9.04
C LEU A 269 -31.59 -4.91 -9.01
N ASP A 270 -32.82 -4.83 -8.48
CA ASP A 270 -33.77 -5.95 -8.55
C ASP A 270 -33.98 -6.41 -10.00
N ASP A 271 -34.27 -5.45 -10.90
CA ASP A 271 -34.46 -5.72 -12.32
C ASP A 271 -33.20 -6.36 -12.97
N LEU A 272 -32.01 -5.87 -12.60
CA LEU A 272 -30.74 -6.41 -13.12
C LEU A 272 -30.49 -7.84 -12.64
N PHE A 273 -30.77 -8.14 -11.38
CA PHE A 273 -30.59 -9.46 -10.81
C PHE A 273 -31.58 -10.46 -11.44
N GLU A 274 -32.82 -10.05 -11.67
CA GLU A 274 -33.81 -10.85 -12.40
C GLU A 274 -33.36 -11.16 -13.83
N ALA A 275 -32.88 -10.14 -14.55
CA ALA A 275 -32.36 -10.32 -15.91
C ALA A 275 -31.13 -11.25 -15.94
N TYR A 276 -30.23 -11.14 -14.95
CA TYR A 276 -29.07 -12.03 -14.82
C TYR A 276 -29.48 -13.48 -14.54
N GLU A 277 -30.44 -13.69 -13.64
CA GLU A 277 -31.00 -15.00 -13.34
C GLU A 277 -31.60 -15.64 -14.61
N ALA A 278 -32.45 -14.89 -15.32
CA ALA A 278 -33.05 -15.34 -16.57
C ALA A 278 -31.99 -15.72 -17.62
N ARG A 279 -30.91 -14.93 -17.73
CA ARG A 279 -29.79 -15.23 -18.63
C ARG A 279 -29.06 -16.50 -18.22
N ILE A 280 -28.70 -16.68 -16.95
CA ILE A 280 -27.99 -17.88 -16.45
C ILE A 280 -28.77 -19.15 -16.78
N LYS A 281 -30.09 -19.14 -16.59
CA LYS A 281 -30.96 -20.29 -16.90
C LYS A 281 -30.86 -20.70 -18.38
N LYS A 282 -30.71 -19.73 -19.29
CA LYS A 282 -30.65 -19.92 -20.75
C LYS A 282 -29.26 -20.15 -21.35
N LEU A 283 -28.18 -20.23 -20.54
CA LEU A 283 -26.83 -20.42 -21.09
C LEU A 283 -26.57 -21.87 -21.50
N ASP A 284 -26.45 -22.14 -22.80
CA ASP A 284 -26.31 -23.52 -23.31
C ASP A 284 -24.95 -24.15 -23.02
N TRP A 285 -23.91 -23.32 -22.85
CA TRP A 285 -22.54 -23.79 -22.56
C TRP A 285 -22.35 -24.22 -21.10
N MET A 286 -23.30 -23.94 -20.20
CA MET A 286 -23.21 -24.30 -18.78
C MET A 286 -24.00 -25.56 -18.46
N SER A 287 -23.37 -26.50 -17.76
CA SER A 287 -24.07 -27.66 -17.23
C SER A 287 -25.19 -27.26 -16.24
N PRO A 288 -26.23 -28.10 -16.07
CA PRO A 288 -27.29 -27.85 -15.07
C PRO A 288 -26.74 -27.66 -13.64
N ALA A 289 -25.73 -28.46 -13.25
CA ALA A 289 -25.11 -28.36 -11.93
C ALA A 289 -24.38 -27.02 -11.73
N THR A 290 -23.68 -26.53 -12.77
CA THR A 290 -23.00 -25.23 -12.73
C THR A 290 -24.00 -24.08 -12.68
N LYS A 291 -25.10 -24.14 -13.45
CA LYS A 291 -26.18 -23.14 -13.39
C LYS A 291 -26.77 -23.03 -11.99
N LYS A 292 -27.06 -24.17 -11.33
CA LYS A 292 -27.56 -24.19 -9.94
C LYS A 292 -26.62 -23.44 -8.99
N LYS A 293 -25.31 -23.72 -9.04
CA LYS A 293 -24.31 -23.02 -8.23
C LYS A 293 -24.23 -21.52 -8.54
N ALA A 294 -24.30 -21.14 -9.80
CA ALA A 294 -24.28 -19.74 -10.22
C ALA A 294 -25.49 -18.96 -9.69
N LEU A 295 -26.69 -19.56 -9.73
CA LEU A 295 -27.91 -18.98 -9.16
C LEU A 295 -27.83 -18.86 -7.64
N THR A 296 -27.31 -19.87 -6.93
CA THR A 296 -27.06 -19.76 -5.49
C THR A 296 -26.09 -18.62 -5.15
N LYS A 297 -25.03 -18.44 -5.94
CA LYS A 297 -24.11 -17.31 -5.76
C LYS A 297 -24.83 -15.97 -5.99
N LEU A 298 -25.63 -15.88 -7.06
CA LEU A 298 -26.38 -14.67 -7.39
C LEU A 298 -27.33 -14.26 -6.25
N SER A 299 -28.02 -15.22 -5.61
CA SER A 299 -28.92 -14.94 -4.48
C SER A 299 -28.20 -14.48 -3.21
N MET A 300 -26.88 -14.73 -3.09
CA MET A 300 -26.09 -14.38 -1.91
C MET A 300 -25.34 -13.05 -2.05
N VAL A 301 -25.42 -12.36 -3.20
CA VAL A 301 -24.72 -11.08 -3.40
C VAL A 301 -25.33 -10.00 -2.51
N ALA A 302 -24.56 -9.54 -1.53
CA ALA A 302 -24.96 -8.44 -0.66
C ALA A 302 -25.03 -7.12 -1.45
N ARG A 303 -26.13 -6.38 -1.26
CA ARG A 303 -26.38 -5.09 -1.93
C ARG A 303 -25.93 -3.94 -1.02
N LYS A 304 -24.88 -3.21 -1.40
CA LYS A 304 -24.40 -2.03 -0.67
C LYS A 304 -24.58 -0.78 -1.53
N ILE A 305 -25.48 0.13 -1.12
CA ILE A 305 -25.87 1.31 -1.93
C ILE A 305 -25.76 2.60 -1.11
N GLY A 306 -24.97 3.54 -1.61
CA GLY A 306 -24.81 4.88 -1.06
C GLY A 306 -23.92 4.91 0.19
N TYR A 307 -24.43 4.40 1.32
CA TYR A 307 -23.81 4.57 2.63
C TYR A 307 -24.04 3.37 3.56
N PRO A 308 -23.16 3.15 4.55
CA PRO A 308 -23.31 2.03 5.47
C PRO A 308 -24.45 2.27 6.47
N ASP A 309 -25.10 1.20 6.91
CA ASP A 309 -26.12 1.29 7.97
C ASP A 309 -25.49 1.56 9.34
N LYS A 310 -24.27 1.07 9.54
CA LYS A 310 -23.46 1.32 10.74
C LYS A 310 -22.21 2.08 10.36
N TRP A 311 -22.06 3.24 10.97
CA TRP A 311 -20.90 4.09 10.80
C TRP A 311 -19.79 3.73 11.76
N LYS A 312 -18.57 3.85 11.28
CA LYS A 312 -17.36 3.71 12.03
C LYS A 312 -17.21 4.84 13.06
N SER A 313 -16.81 4.44 14.26
CA SER A 313 -16.31 5.38 15.27
C SER A 313 -14.91 5.84 14.93
N TYR A 314 -14.61 7.09 15.25
CA TYR A 314 -13.26 7.68 15.18
C TYR A 314 -12.75 8.06 16.59
N THR A 315 -13.40 7.57 17.64
CA THR A 315 -12.98 7.79 19.02
C THR A 315 -11.55 7.30 19.22
N GLY A 316 -10.68 8.19 19.72
CA GLY A 316 -9.26 7.93 19.93
C GLY A 316 -8.35 8.36 18.78
N LEU A 317 -8.89 8.82 17.64
CA LEU A 317 -8.07 9.47 16.60
C LEU A 317 -7.79 10.93 16.98
N LEU A 318 -6.52 11.26 17.18
CA LEU A 318 -6.07 12.62 17.48
C LEU A 318 -5.65 13.36 16.21
N ILE A 319 -6.36 14.44 15.90
CA ILE A 319 -6.02 15.38 14.82
C ILE A 319 -5.56 16.70 15.42
N LYS A 320 -4.37 17.16 15.02
CA LYS A 320 -3.79 18.44 15.44
C LYS A 320 -3.79 19.40 14.26
N PRO A 321 -4.42 20.59 14.34
CA PRO A 321 -4.54 21.53 13.22
C PRO A 321 -3.20 21.93 12.58
N ASP A 322 -2.12 21.77 13.32
CA ASP A 322 -0.83 22.36 13.02
C ASP A 322 0.27 21.34 12.66
N ASP A 323 -0.11 20.06 12.57
CA ASP A 323 0.76 18.92 12.29
C ASP A 323 0.16 18.02 11.20
N TYR A 324 0.21 18.48 9.95
CA TYR A 324 -0.40 17.77 8.81
C TYR A 324 0.24 16.40 8.54
N ALA A 325 1.57 16.31 8.60
CA ALA A 325 2.28 15.03 8.38
C ALA A 325 2.04 14.06 9.54
N GLY A 326 2.10 14.52 10.78
CA GLY A 326 1.78 13.66 11.92
C GLY A 326 0.32 13.26 11.98
N ASN A 327 -0.63 14.06 11.45
CA ASN A 327 -2.02 13.64 11.29
C ASN A 327 -2.16 12.47 10.32
N ALA A 328 -1.42 12.48 9.21
CA ALA A 328 -1.43 11.36 8.26
C ALA A 328 -0.93 10.07 8.93
N LEU A 329 0.18 10.15 9.66
CA LEU A 329 0.72 9.00 10.41
C LEU A 329 -0.22 8.54 11.54
N ARG A 330 -0.85 9.45 12.28
CA ARG A 330 -1.83 9.11 13.33
C ARG A 330 -3.10 8.48 12.77
N ALA A 331 -3.57 8.94 11.61
CA ALA A 331 -4.71 8.34 10.93
C ALA A 331 -4.39 6.92 10.46
N ALA A 332 -3.22 6.71 9.84
CA ALA A 332 -2.77 5.37 9.47
C ALA A 332 -2.61 4.45 10.70
N ALA A 333 -2.05 4.97 11.79
CA ALA A 333 -1.92 4.22 13.05
C ALA A 333 -3.26 3.84 13.68
N TYR A 334 -4.24 4.72 13.58
CA TYR A 334 -5.60 4.46 14.00
C TYR A 334 -6.23 3.32 13.20
N GLU A 335 -6.10 3.36 11.87
CA GLU A 335 -6.59 2.30 11.00
C GLU A 335 -5.91 0.97 11.23
N HIS A 336 -4.58 0.97 11.35
CA HIS A 336 -3.80 -0.22 11.68
C HIS A 336 -4.28 -0.84 12.99
N LYS A 337 -4.39 -0.04 14.05
CA LYS A 337 -4.86 -0.52 15.36
C LYS A 337 -6.29 -1.06 15.30
N ARG A 338 -7.15 -0.47 14.48
CA ARG A 338 -8.52 -0.96 14.27
C ARG A 338 -8.53 -2.30 13.53
N ALA A 339 -7.69 -2.45 12.51
CA ALA A 339 -7.58 -3.69 11.74
C ALA A 339 -7.02 -4.84 12.58
N MET A 340 -6.03 -4.58 13.43
CA MET A 340 -5.38 -5.63 14.26
C MET A 340 -6.17 -6.05 15.53
N ARG A 341 -7.41 -5.56 15.71
CA ARG A 341 -8.31 -6.02 16.78
C ARG A 341 -9.10 -7.22 16.32
#